data_AF-A0A854WEH5-F1
#
_entry.id   AF-A0A854WEH5-F1
#
_cell.length_a   1.000
_cell.length_b   1.000
_cell.length_c   1.000
_cell.angle_alpha   90.00
_cell.angle_beta   90.00
_cell.angle_gamma   90.00
#
_symmetry.space_group_name_H-M   'P 1'
#
loop_
_entity.id
_entity.type
_entity.pdbx_description
1 polymer ?
#
loop_
_entity_poly.entity_id
_entity_poly.type
_entity_poly.pdbx_seq_one_letter_code
_entity_poly.pdbx_strand_id
1 'polypeptide(L)'
;MGGTIQSGFTFLSELIGLESAIKEADLVITGEGKMDYQTANGKVPFGIASIANKYQVDTIAICGTLGENLGAMEEVLLSAFSIQQGPILLADALENVKTLNNLTKIVKMVTKTYFKI
;
A
#
# COMPACT_ATOMS: atom_id res chain seq x y z
N MET A 1 17.90 8.88 -29.67
CA MET A 1 16.89 7.82 -29.45
C MET A 1 15.58 8.52 -29.10
N GLY A 2 14.49 8.29 -29.85
CA GLY A 2 13.23 9.05 -29.75
C GLY A 2 12.22 8.50 -28.74
N GLY A 3 12.67 8.16 -27.53
CA GLY A 3 11.77 7.70 -26.45
C GLY A 3 11.12 8.87 -25.71
N THR A 4 9.94 8.64 -25.13
CA THR A 4 9.23 9.60 -24.27
C THR A 4 9.34 9.19 -22.81
N ILE A 5 9.46 10.18 -21.90
CA ILE A 5 9.43 9.94 -20.46
C ILE A 5 7.98 9.68 -20.07
N GLN A 6 7.73 8.54 -19.42
CA GLN A 6 6.43 8.17 -18.86
C GLN A 6 6.61 7.79 -17.39
N SER A 7 5.55 8.00 -16.59
CA SER A 7 5.49 7.46 -15.23
C SER A 7 5.60 5.93 -15.26
N GLY A 8 6.56 5.39 -14.51
CA GLY A 8 6.75 3.94 -14.40
C GLY A 8 5.53 3.22 -13.82
N PHE A 9 4.84 3.85 -12.85
CA PHE A 9 3.59 3.30 -12.31
C PHE A 9 2.50 3.23 -13.37
N THR A 10 2.28 4.30 -14.14
CA THR A 10 1.26 4.34 -15.18
C THR A 10 1.52 3.24 -16.23
N PHE A 11 2.76 3.16 -16.71
CA PHE A 11 3.14 2.13 -17.67
C PHE A 11 2.93 0.71 -17.14
N LEU A 12 3.38 0.42 -15.91
CA LEU A 12 3.20 -0.90 -15.30
C LEU A 12 1.73 -1.22 -15.02
N SER A 13 0.96 -0.25 -14.54
CA SER A 13 -0.47 -0.38 -14.25
C SER A 13 -1.25 -0.77 -15.51
N GLU A 14 -0.97 -0.11 -16.62
CA GLU A 14 -1.54 -0.44 -17.93
C GLU A 14 -1.09 -1.82 -18.40
N LEU A 15 0.20 -2.12 -18.31
CA LEU A 15 0.79 -3.37 -18.78
C LEU A 15 0.20 -4.61 -18.07
N ILE A 16 -0.09 -4.51 -16.77
CA ILE A 16 -0.63 -5.63 -15.99
C ILE A 16 -2.16 -5.61 -15.87
N GLY A 17 -2.84 -4.64 -16.47
CA GLY A 17 -4.31 -4.50 -16.36
C GLY A 17 -4.79 -4.22 -14.93
N LEU A 18 -3.99 -3.49 -14.15
CA LEU A 18 -4.23 -3.27 -12.72
C LEU A 18 -5.59 -2.64 -12.43
N GLU A 19 -6.00 -1.67 -13.25
CA GLU A 19 -7.28 -0.98 -13.08
C GLU A 19 -8.48 -1.92 -13.22
N SER A 20 -8.44 -2.85 -14.19
CA SER A 20 -9.49 -3.85 -14.37
C SER A 20 -9.57 -4.79 -13.16
N ALA A 21 -8.43 -5.21 -12.62
CA ALA A 21 -8.38 -6.06 -11.43
C ALA A 21 -8.93 -5.34 -10.18
N ILE A 22 -8.58 -4.06 -10.00
CA ILE A 22 -9.07 -3.24 -8.89
C ILE A 22 -10.59 -3.04 -8.98
N LYS A 23 -11.13 -2.83 -10.18
CA LYS A 23 -12.56 -2.62 -10.40
C LYS A 23 -13.43 -3.80 -9.91
N GLU A 24 -12.89 -5.01 -9.95
CA GLU A 24 -13.60 -6.23 -9.52
C GLU A 24 -13.30 -6.63 -8.08
N ALA A 25 -12.43 -5.91 -7.38
CA ALA A 25 -12.00 -6.25 -6.02
C ALA A 25 -12.96 -5.74 -4.95
N ASP A 26 -13.16 -6.53 -3.88
CA ASP A 26 -13.90 -6.09 -2.69
C ASP A 26 -13.06 -5.20 -1.75
N LEU A 27 -11.73 -5.31 -1.85
CA LEU A 27 -10.75 -4.61 -1.03
C LEU A 27 -9.40 -4.61 -1.75
N VAL A 28 -8.70 -3.47 -1.71
CA VAL A 28 -7.31 -3.37 -2.15
C VAL A 28 -6.38 -3.29 -0.95
N ILE A 29 -5.34 -4.13 -0.93
CA ILE A 29 -4.23 -4.03 0.01
C ILE A 29 -2.99 -3.60 -0.76
N THR A 30 -2.35 -2.52 -0.29
CA THR A 30 -1.09 -2.01 -0.85
C THR A 30 -0.08 -1.75 0.26
N GLY A 31 1.14 -1.36 -0.09
CA GLY A 31 2.16 -1.05 0.89
C GLY A 31 3.51 -0.70 0.29
N GLU A 32 4.38 -0.16 1.13
CA GLU A 32 5.79 0.05 0.86
C GLU A 32 6.62 -0.03 2.15
N GLY A 33 7.95 0.06 2.05
CA GLY A 33 8.82 -0.02 3.22
C GLY A 33 8.57 1.11 4.23
N LYS A 34 8.41 2.34 3.76
CA LYS A 34 8.03 3.49 4.58
C LYS A 34 7.03 4.34 3.83
N MET A 35 5.86 4.53 4.44
CA MET A 35 4.82 5.42 3.93
C MET A 35 4.87 6.74 4.70
N ASP A 36 5.02 7.85 3.99
CA ASP A 36 5.04 9.20 4.55
C ASP A 36 4.48 10.18 3.50
N TYR A 37 4.51 11.48 3.79
CA TYR A 37 3.99 12.52 2.89
C TYR A 37 4.56 12.47 1.45
N GLN A 38 5.73 11.84 1.24
CA GLN A 38 6.31 11.68 -0.09
C GLN A 38 5.65 10.57 -0.91
N THR A 39 4.91 9.67 -0.28
CA THR A 39 4.19 8.58 -0.97
C THR A 39 3.17 9.13 -1.96
N ALA A 40 2.52 10.24 -1.61
CA ALA A 40 1.60 10.96 -2.49
C ALA A 40 2.25 11.52 -3.76
N ASN A 41 3.59 11.69 -3.79
CA ASN A 41 4.31 12.27 -4.92
C ASN A 41 4.61 11.23 -6.03
N GLY A 42 3.63 10.38 -6.34
CA GLY A 42 3.69 9.44 -7.46
C GLY A 42 4.33 8.08 -7.15
N LYS A 43 4.37 7.68 -5.87
CA LYS A 43 4.74 6.29 -5.53
C LYS A 43 3.58 5.33 -5.77
N VAL A 44 3.93 4.05 -5.79
CA VAL A 44 3.00 2.93 -6.08
C VAL A 44 1.75 2.94 -5.19
N PRO A 45 1.83 3.11 -3.85
CA PRO A 45 0.63 3.07 -3.02
C PRO A 45 -0.40 4.16 -3.36
N PHE A 46 0.06 5.38 -3.67
CA PHE A 46 -0.82 6.48 -4.03
C PHE A 46 -1.52 6.21 -5.37
N GLY A 47 -0.79 5.70 -6.36
CA GLY A 47 -1.36 5.33 -7.65
C GLY A 47 -2.43 4.25 -7.53
N ILE A 48 -2.17 3.21 -6.73
CA ILE A 48 -3.13 2.14 -6.44
C ILE A 48 -4.39 2.69 -5.75
N ALA A 49 -4.22 3.47 -4.67
CA ALA A 49 -5.34 4.05 -3.94
C ALA A 49 -6.17 5.02 -4.80
N SER A 50 -5.52 5.79 -5.67
CA SER A 50 -6.19 6.70 -6.60
C SER A 50 -7.06 5.95 -7.61
N ILE A 51 -6.57 4.83 -8.15
CA ILE A 51 -7.35 3.97 -9.05
C ILE A 51 -8.52 3.36 -8.28
N ALA A 52 -8.29 2.82 -7.08
CA ALA A 52 -9.34 2.19 -6.27
C ALA A 52 -10.49 3.15 -5.92
N ASN A 53 -10.16 4.39 -5.53
CA ASN A 53 -11.17 5.42 -5.24
C ASN A 53 -12.06 5.77 -6.44
N LYS A 54 -11.52 5.74 -7.67
CA LYS A 54 -12.34 5.93 -8.89
C LYS A 54 -13.48 4.93 -8.99
N TYR A 55 -13.30 3.72 -8.45
CA TYR A 55 -14.27 2.63 -8.45
C TYR A 55 -14.92 2.40 -7.09
N GLN A 56 -14.71 3.30 -6.12
CA GLN A 56 -15.26 3.18 -4.76
C GLN A 56 -14.86 1.87 -4.06
N VAL A 57 -13.65 1.38 -4.34
CA VAL A 57 -13.07 0.22 -3.67
C VAL A 57 -12.16 0.71 -2.56
N ASP A 58 -12.44 0.26 -1.33
CA ASP A 58 -11.62 0.62 -0.17
C ASP A 58 -10.18 0.13 -0.34
N THR A 59 -9.24 0.97 0.09
CA THR A 59 -7.81 0.65 0.08
C THR A 59 -7.23 0.72 1.48
N ILE A 60 -6.56 -0.35 1.90
CA ILE A 60 -5.81 -0.40 3.16
C ILE A 60 -4.32 -0.54 2.87
N ALA A 61 -3.52 0.34 3.48
CA ALA A 61 -2.06 0.28 3.39
C ALA A 61 -1.46 -0.53 4.55
N ILE A 62 -0.52 -1.43 4.24
CA ILE A 62 0.26 -2.17 5.23
C ILE A 62 1.74 -1.99 4.89
N CYS A 63 2.46 -1.25 5.74
CA CYS A 63 3.80 -0.76 5.44
C CYS A 63 4.83 -1.17 6.49
N GLY A 64 6.11 -1.10 6.14
CA GLY A 64 7.18 -1.31 7.12
C GLY A 64 7.07 -0.32 8.28
N THR A 65 6.98 0.97 7.98
CA THR A 65 6.72 2.02 8.97
C THR A 65 5.85 3.14 8.40
N LEU A 66 5.16 3.87 9.27
CA LEU A 66 4.40 5.07 8.94
C LEU A 66 5.19 6.30 9.42
N GLY A 67 5.29 7.31 8.58
CA GLY A 67 5.74 8.64 8.97
C GLY A 67 4.71 9.34 9.85
N GLU A 68 5.11 10.42 10.50
CA GLU A 68 4.23 11.23 11.36
C GLU A 68 3.06 11.86 10.59
N ASN A 69 3.23 12.05 9.28
CA ASN A 69 2.24 12.67 8.40
C ASN A 69 2.23 11.89 7.08
N LEU A 70 1.05 11.45 6.65
CA LEU A 70 0.88 10.72 5.39
C LEU A 70 0.36 11.62 4.25
N GLY A 71 0.02 12.88 4.56
CA GLY A 71 -0.41 13.89 3.61
C GLY A 71 -1.67 13.45 2.86
N ALA A 72 -1.66 13.60 1.53
CA ALA A 72 -2.79 13.20 0.69
C ALA A 72 -3.12 11.70 0.77
N MET A 73 -2.25 10.85 1.33
CA MET A 73 -2.58 9.44 1.57
C MET A 73 -3.73 9.28 2.57
N GLU A 74 -3.88 10.20 3.54
CA GLU A 74 -4.95 10.13 4.55
C GLU A 74 -6.35 10.31 3.94
N GLU A 75 -6.43 10.99 2.79
CA GLU A 75 -7.70 11.23 2.08
C GLU A 75 -8.09 10.05 1.18
N VAL A 76 -7.12 9.26 0.73
CA VAL A 76 -7.33 8.20 -0.28
C VAL A 76 -7.34 6.79 0.30
N LEU A 77 -6.90 6.61 1.54
CA LEU A 77 -6.88 5.31 2.22
C LEU A 77 -8.05 5.20 3.20
N LEU A 78 -8.64 4.02 3.29
CA LEU A 78 -9.53 3.69 4.39
C LEU A 78 -8.75 3.61 5.72
N SER A 79 -7.56 3.01 5.68
CA SER A 79 -6.66 2.92 6.84
C SER A 79 -5.23 2.58 6.43
N ALA A 80 -4.28 2.82 7.33
CA ALA A 80 -2.87 2.48 7.16
C ALA A 80 -2.30 1.86 8.45
N PHE A 81 -1.47 0.83 8.31
CA PHE A 81 -0.84 0.13 9.43
C PHE A 81 0.65 -0.06 9.21
N SER A 82 1.44 0.07 10.29
CA SER A 82 2.81 -0.45 10.32
C SER A 82 2.80 -1.92 10.73
N ILE A 83 3.69 -2.71 10.12
CA ILE A 83 3.91 -4.10 10.53
C ILE A 83 4.76 -4.21 11.80
N GLN A 84 5.45 -3.14 12.24
CA GLN A 84 6.27 -3.22 13.45
C GLN A 84 5.39 -3.24 14.70
N GLN A 85 5.66 -4.21 15.59
CA GLN A 85 4.90 -4.40 16.83
C GLN A 85 5.45 -3.61 18.03
N GLY A 86 6.49 -2.79 17.82
CA GLY A 86 7.16 -2.02 18.85
C GLY A 86 8.53 -1.52 18.38
N PRO A 87 9.30 -0.86 19.26
CA PRO A 87 10.67 -0.45 18.97
C PRO A 87 11.54 -1.65 18.57
N ILE A 88 12.23 -1.53 17.45
CA ILE A 88 13.00 -2.62 16.85
C ILE A 88 14.21 -2.04 16.11
N LEU A 89 15.31 -2.80 16.08
CA LEU A 89 16.46 -2.45 15.24
C LEU A 89 16.11 -2.63 13.76
N LEU A 90 16.63 -1.75 12.90
CA LEU A 90 16.36 -1.84 11.47
C LEU A 90 16.78 -3.20 10.88
N ALA A 91 17.92 -3.74 11.31
CA ALA A 91 18.39 -5.06 10.86
C ALA A 91 17.40 -6.19 11.20
N ASP A 92 16.79 -6.12 12.40
CA ASP A 92 15.74 -7.05 12.81
C ASP A 92 14.44 -6.82 12.03
N ALA A 93 14.06 -5.56 11.79
CA ALA A 93 12.85 -5.20 11.07
C ALA A 93 12.88 -5.61 9.59
N LEU A 94 14.08 -5.75 9.01
CA LEU A 94 14.31 -6.21 7.64
C LEU A 94 14.60 -7.73 7.57
N GLU A 95 14.68 -8.42 8.71
CA GLU A 95 14.82 -9.87 8.72
C GLU A 95 13.56 -10.51 8.12
N ASN A 96 13.74 -11.39 7.15
CA ASN A 96 12.65 -11.90 6.30
C ASN A 96 11.58 -12.65 7.09
N VAL A 97 11.98 -13.55 8.00
CA VAL A 97 11.04 -14.35 8.78
C VAL A 97 10.21 -13.45 9.69
N LYS A 98 10.85 -12.49 10.37
CA LYS A 98 10.18 -11.51 11.23
C LYS A 98 9.24 -10.61 10.43
N THR A 99 9.69 -10.08 9.29
CA THR A 99 8.88 -9.25 8.38
C THR A 99 7.64 -9.99 7.92
N LEU A 100 7.80 -11.22 7.45
CA LEU A 100 6.68 -12.06 6.98
C LEU A 100 5.71 -12.41 8.10
N ASN A 101 6.21 -12.73 9.30
CA ASN A 101 5.36 -13.03 10.45
C ASN A 101 4.54 -11.81 10.88
N ASN A 102 5.18 -10.63 10.92
CA ASN A 102 4.52 -9.37 11.25
C ASN A 102 3.47 -8.99 10.21
N LEU A 103 3.83 -9.04 8.92
CA LEU A 103 2.92 -8.77 7.81
C LEU A 103 1.71 -9.71 7.86
N THR A 104 1.93 -11.02 8.01
CA THR A 104 0.87 -12.02 8.09
C THR A 104 -0.07 -11.76 9.25
N LYS A 105 0.47 -11.37 10.42
CA LYS A 105 -0.34 -11.06 11.60
C LYS A 105 -1.26 -9.86 11.34
N ILE A 106 -0.74 -8.76 10.81
CA ILE A 106 -1.52 -7.55 10.52
C ILE A 106 -2.56 -7.82 9.44
N VAL A 107 -2.16 -8.40 8.30
CA VAL A 107 -3.09 -8.75 7.21
C VAL A 107 -4.23 -9.62 7.74
N LYS A 108 -3.94 -10.64 8.56
CA LYS A 108 -4.96 -11.49 9.15
C LYS A 108 -5.92 -10.72 10.05
N MET A 109 -5.45 -9.78 10.86
CA MET A 109 -6.34 -8.99 11.73
C MET A 109 -7.20 -8.02 10.92
N VAL A 110 -6.61 -7.37 9.91
CA VAL A 110 -7.30 -6.45 9.01
C VAL A 110 -8.40 -7.17 8.23
N THR A 111 -8.10 -8.30 7.59
CA THR A 111 -9.09 -9.04 6.79
C THR A 111 -10.23 -9.59 7.65
N LYS A 112 -9.93 -10.10 8.84
CA LYS A 112 -10.96 -10.52 9.81
C LYS A 112 -11.87 -9.37 10.23
N THR A 113 -11.29 -8.18 10.45
CA THR A 113 -12.05 -6.99 10.85
C THR A 113 -12.93 -6.47 9.71
N TYR A 114 -12.37 -6.38 8.51
CA TYR A 114 -13.05 -5.84 7.33
C TYR A 114 -14.16 -6.76 6.83
N PHE A 115 -13.85 -8.05 6.64
CA PHE A 115 -14.81 -9.04 6.13
C PHE A 115 -15.68 -9.68 7.21
N LYS A 116 -15.38 -9.45 8.50
CA LYS A 116 -16.08 -10.04 9.66
C LYS A 116 -16.05 -11.58 9.66
N ILE A 117 -14.90 -12.17 9.32
CA ILE A 117 -14.65 -13.63 9.25
C ILE A 117 -13.61 -14.13 10.26
#